data_AF-A0A7S7S2M3-F1
#
_entry.id   AF-A0A7S7S2M3-F1
#
_cell.length_a   1.000
_cell.length_b   1.000
_cell.length_c   1.000
_cell.angle_alpha   90.00
_cell.angle_beta   90.00
_cell.angle_gamma   90.00
#
_symmetry.space_group_name_H-M   'P 1'
#
loop_
_entity.id
_entity.type
_entity.pdbx_description
1 polymer ?
#
loop_
_entity_poly.entity_id
_entity_poly.type
_entity_poly.pdbx_seq_one_letter_code
_entity_poly.pdbx_strand_id
1 'polypeptide(L)'
;MSHIKARIEALRMLVDELKNAATIFERASLFAAIRILVEDLDNDERLNSYAKEKAIGVRWHCAAALGFDDTNGHTFEAHRGWAMGELSTLESAYK
;
A
#
# COMPACT_ATOMS: atom_id res chain seq x y z
N MET A 1 -6.64 20.57 -0.81
CA MET A 1 -6.64 19.10 -0.64
C MET A 1 -5.60 18.79 0.43
N SER A 2 -5.89 18.00 1.47
CA SER A 2 -4.85 17.64 2.45
C SER A 2 -3.80 16.75 1.77
N HIS A 3 -2.53 16.91 2.11
CA HIS A 3 -1.44 16.06 1.60
C HIS A 3 -1.68 14.59 1.97
N ILE A 4 -2.33 14.29 3.11
CA ILE A 4 -2.76 12.93 3.47
C ILE A 4 -3.69 12.36 2.40
N LYS A 5 -4.73 13.10 2.02
CA LYS A 5 -5.67 12.66 0.98
C LYS A 5 -4.96 12.41 -0.35
N ALA A 6 -4.10 13.34 -0.77
CA ALA A 6 -3.35 13.21 -2.01
C ALA A 6 -2.43 11.97 -2.02
N ARG A 7 -1.78 11.67 -0.88
CA ARG A 7 -0.94 10.47 -0.72
C ARG A 7 -1.77 9.18 -0.78
N ILE A 8 -2.94 9.14 -0.15
CA ILE A 8 -3.83 7.97 -0.18
C ILE A 8 -4.37 7.74 -1.60
N GLU A 9 -4.73 8.80 -2.33
CA GLU A 9 -5.15 8.71 -3.74
C GLU A 9 -4.00 8.21 -4.63
N ALA A 10 -2.77 8.71 -4.43
CA ALA A 10 -1.59 8.20 -5.13
C ALA A 10 -1.33 6.72 -4.80
N LEU A 11 -1.47 6.33 -3.54
CA LEU A 11 -1.33 4.96 -3.09
C LEU A 11 -2.37 4.05 -3.76
N ARG A 12 -3.63 4.47 -3.87
CA ARG A 12 -4.67 3.73 -4.62
C ARG A 12 -4.25 3.44 -6.06
N MET A 13 -3.80 4.47 -6.78
CA MET A 13 -3.38 4.30 -8.17
C MET A 13 -2.25 3.26 -8.29
N LEU A 14 -1.28 3.28 -7.38
CA LEU A 14 -0.16 2.33 -7.40
C LEU A 14 -0.59 0.90 -7.00
N VAL A 15 -1.47 0.74 -6.01
CA VAL A 15 -1.99 -0.59 -5.62
C VAL A 15 -2.84 -1.21 -6.73
N ASP A 16 -3.61 -0.40 -7.46
CA ASP A 16 -4.38 -0.90 -8.61
C ASP A 16 -3.48 -1.41 -9.75
N GLU A 17 -2.26 -0.89 -9.88
CA GLU A 17 -1.29 -1.29 -10.91
C GLU A 17 -0.49 -2.56 -10.60
N LEU A 18 -0.58 -3.11 -9.39
CA LEU A 18 0.13 -4.34 -9.03
C LEU A 18 -0.18 -5.50 -10.00
N LYS A 19 -1.42 -5.57 -10.49
CA LYS A 19 -1.88 -6.62 -11.42
C LYS A 19 -1.24 -6.56 -12.80
N ASN A 20 -0.68 -5.41 -13.17
CA ASN A 20 -0.11 -5.17 -14.50
C ASN A 20 1.43 -5.27 -14.51
N ALA A 21 2.06 -5.41 -13.34
CA ALA A 21 3.51 -5.43 -13.21
C ALA A 21 4.10 -6.81 -13.59
N ALA A 22 4.71 -6.90 -14.78
CA ALA A 22 5.24 -8.15 -15.30
C ALA A 22 6.75 -8.30 -15.05
N THR A 23 7.49 -7.20 -15.17
CA THR A 23 8.95 -7.17 -15.06
C THR A 23 9.40 -6.87 -13.64
N ILE A 24 10.63 -7.28 -13.30
CA ILE A 24 11.25 -6.95 -12.02
C ILE A 24 11.37 -5.43 -11.80
N PHE A 25 11.61 -4.65 -12.87
CA PHE A 25 11.71 -3.19 -12.80
C PHE A 25 10.37 -2.54 -12.46
N GLU A 26 9.28 -2.97 -13.12
CA GLU A 26 7.94 -2.47 -12.81
C GLU A 26 7.57 -2.78 -11.35
N ARG A 27 7.77 -4.03 -10.92
CA ARG A 27 7.50 -4.43 -9.54
C ARG A 27 8.32 -3.60 -8.55
N ALA A 28 9.62 -3.45 -8.77
CA ALA A 28 10.49 -2.68 -7.89
C ALA A 28 10.10 -1.20 -7.83
N SER A 29 9.76 -0.60 -8.97
CA SER A 29 9.31 0.80 -9.03
C SER A 29 8.01 1.04 -8.28
N LEU A 30 7.02 0.15 -8.44
CA LEU A 30 5.75 0.21 -7.70
C LEU A 30 6.00 0.09 -6.20
N PHE A 31 6.77 -0.92 -5.79
CA PHE A 31 7.05 -1.13 -4.37
C PHE A 31 7.80 0.05 -3.75
N ALA A 32 8.80 0.61 -4.44
CA ALA A 32 9.54 1.77 -3.97
C ALA A 32 8.63 2.99 -3.75
N ALA A 33 7.74 3.28 -4.72
CA ALA A 33 6.79 4.39 -4.62
C ALA A 33 5.78 4.17 -3.48
N ILE A 34 5.21 2.96 -3.37
CA ILE A 34 4.29 2.57 -2.29
C ILE A 34 4.95 2.74 -0.92
N ARG A 35 6.19 2.23 -0.78
CA ARG A 35 6.95 2.30 0.46
C ARG A 35 7.17 3.74 0.92
N ILE A 36 7.58 4.63 0.01
CA ILE A 36 7.81 6.05 0.34
C ILE A 36 6.50 6.72 0.80
N LEU A 37 5.39 6.49 0.09
CA LEU A 37 4.10 7.07 0.48
C LEU A 37 3.61 6.56 1.84
N VAL A 38 3.84 5.28 2.15
CA VAL A 38 3.49 4.71 3.45
C VAL A 38 4.38 5.25 4.57
N GLU A 39 5.69 5.39 4.34
CA GLU A 39 6.60 6.05 5.30
C GLU A 39 6.18 7.50 5.56
N ASP A 40 5.78 8.23 4.53
CA ASP A 40 5.25 9.59 4.62
C ASP A 40 3.95 9.68 5.45
N LEU A 41 3.08 8.67 5.35
CA LEU A 41 1.83 8.58 6.11
C LEU A 41 2.09 8.18 7.57
N ASP A 42 3.00 7.24 7.80
CA ASP A 42 3.38 6.78 9.13
C ASP A 42 4.06 7.89 9.96
N ASN A 43 4.85 8.74 9.30
CA ASN A 43 5.48 9.90 9.93
C ASN A 43 4.54 11.10 10.11
N ASP A 44 3.33 11.10 9.55
CA ASP A 44 2.39 12.22 9.69
C ASP A 44 1.71 12.18 11.08
N GLU A 45 2.02 13.14 11.95
CA GLU A 45 1.48 13.21 13.31
C GLU A 45 -0.03 13.43 13.38
N ARG A 46 -0.65 13.91 12.31
CA ARG A 46 -2.12 14.11 12.25
C ARG A 46 -2.88 12.84 11.94
N LEU A 47 -2.19 11.82 11.43
CA LEU A 47 -2.81 10.54 11.11
C LEU A 47 -2.91 9.70 12.40
N ASN A 48 -4.10 9.17 12.69
CA ASN A 48 -4.29 8.34 13.88
C ASN A 48 -3.56 6.99 13.74
N SER A 49 -3.24 6.36 14.87
CA SER A 49 -2.47 5.10 14.90
C SER A 49 -3.12 3.96 14.12
N TYR A 50 -4.45 3.91 14.08
CA TYR A 50 -5.17 2.88 13.33
C TYR A 50 -4.99 3.08 11.82
N ALA A 51 -5.12 4.30 11.32
CA ALA A 51 -4.83 4.61 9.91
C ALA A 51 -3.35 4.33 9.55
N LYS A 52 -2.41 4.61 10.46
CA LYS A 52 -0.99 4.24 10.26
C LYS A 52 -0.78 2.73 10.13
N GLU A 53 -1.41 1.95 11.01
CA GLU A 53 -1.42 0.49 10.93
C GLU A 53 -1.91 0.01 9.56
N LYS A 54 -3.00 0.60 9.04
CA LYS A 54 -3.54 0.27 7.71
C LYS A 54 -2.59 0.64 6.57
N ALA A 55 -1.91 1.79 6.65
CA ALA A 55 -0.88 2.13 5.67
C ALA A 55 0.28 1.11 5.67
N ILE A 56 0.73 0.67 6.85
CA ILE A 56 1.75 -0.37 7.00
C ILE A 56 1.27 -1.71 6.42
N GLY A 57 0.01 -2.07 6.67
CA GLY A 57 -0.66 -3.25 6.11
C GLY A 57 -0.66 -3.23 4.58
N VAL A 58 -1.01 -2.09 3.95
CA VAL A 58 -0.91 -1.90 2.50
C VAL A 58 0.51 -2.23 2.02
N ARG A 59 1.53 -1.61 2.61
CA ARG A 59 2.94 -1.84 2.20
C ARG A 59 3.32 -3.32 2.26
N TRP A 60 2.99 -4.00 3.37
CA TRP A 60 3.34 -5.41 3.55
C TRP A 60 2.66 -6.30 2.50
N HIS A 61 1.35 -6.14 2.30
CA HIS A 61 0.64 -6.90 1.28
C HIS A 61 1.13 -6.58 -0.14
N CYS A 62 1.49 -5.34 -0.46
CA CYS A 62 2.09 -5.01 -1.75
C CYS A 62 3.46 -5.68 -1.93
N ALA A 63 4.30 -5.73 -0.89
CA ALA A 63 5.60 -6.41 -0.95
C ALA A 63 5.43 -7.90 -1.29
N ALA A 64 4.54 -8.59 -0.58
CA ALA A 64 4.21 -9.99 -0.82
C ALA A 64 3.59 -10.22 -2.21
N ALA A 65 2.65 -9.37 -2.64
CA ALA A 65 2.01 -9.47 -3.96
C ALA A 65 2.99 -9.27 -5.13
N LEU A 66 4.07 -8.50 -4.90
CA LEU A 66 5.13 -8.26 -5.88
C LEU A 66 6.30 -9.26 -5.80
N GLY A 67 6.24 -10.21 -4.85
CA GLY A 67 7.28 -11.22 -4.65
C GLY A 67 8.54 -10.69 -3.96
N PHE A 68 8.44 -9.62 -3.17
CA PHE A 68 9.55 -9.05 -2.40
C PHE A 68 9.53 -9.40 -0.91
N ASP A 69 8.50 -10.10 -0.44
CA ASP A 69 8.34 -10.50 0.97
C ASP A 69 7.65 -11.86 1.07
N ASP A 70 7.60 -12.42 2.27
CA ASP A 70 6.90 -13.67 2.57
C ASP A 70 5.39 -13.53 2.30
N THR A 71 4.81 -14.60 1.79
CA THR A 71 3.37 -14.72 1.49
C THR A 71 2.58 -15.40 2.62
N ASN A 72 3.26 -15.88 3.66
CA ASN A 72 2.64 -16.65 4.74
C ASN A 72 1.76 -17.81 4.23
N GLY A 73 2.14 -18.42 3.10
CA GLY A 73 1.42 -19.53 2.48
C GLY A 73 0.22 -19.14 1.60
N HIS A 74 0.04 -17.86 1.28
CA HIS A 74 -1.05 -17.37 0.44
C HIS A 74 -0.59 -16.94 -0.96
N THR A 75 -1.53 -16.74 -1.90
CA THR A 75 -1.18 -16.37 -3.27
C THR A 75 -0.94 -14.86 -3.40
N PHE A 76 -0.18 -14.45 -4.43
CA PHE A 76 0.04 -13.04 -4.73
C PHE A 76 -1.28 -12.28 -4.98
N GLU A 77 -2.27 -12.94 -5.58
CA GLU A 77 -3.61 -12.38 -5.79
C GLU A 77 -4.36 -12.14 -4.47
N ALA A 78 -4.20 -13.04 -3.48
CA ALA A 78 -4.77 -12.84 -2.16
C ALA A 78 -4.18 -11.61 -1.48
N HIS A 79 -2.84 -11.48 -1.50
CA HIS A 79 -2.17 -10.28 -0.99
C HIS A 79 -2.58 -9.00 -1.71
N ARG A 80 -2.77 -9.03 -3.04
CA ARG A 80 -3.32 -7.88 -3.77
C ARG A 80 -4.72 -7.51 -3.26
N GLY A 81 -5.59 -8.50 -3.04
CA GLY A 81 -6.94 -8.28 -2.49
C GLY A 81 -6.90 -7.66 -1.10
N TRP A 82 -6.00 -8.14 -0.23
CA TRP A 82 -5.82 -7.61 1.11
C TRP A 82 -5.20 -6.21 1.12
N ALA A 83 -4.25 -5.91 0.24
CA ALA A 83 -3.74 -4.55 0.05
C ALA A 83 -4.87 -3.56 -0.28
N MET A 84 -5.82 -3.95 -1.13
CA MET A 84 -7.01 -3.14 -1.43
C MET A 84 -7.97 -3.01 -0.24
N GLY A 85 -8.11 -4.05 0.57
CA GLY A 85 -8.90 -4.04 1.80
C GLY A 85 -8.33 -3.10 2.86
N GLU A 86 -7.03 -3.21 3.12
CA GLU A 86 -6.27 -2.30 4.00
C GLU A 86 -6.40 -0.85 3.53
N LEU A 87 -6.23 -0.60 2.22
CA LEU A 87 -6.34 0.73 1.65
C LEU A 87 -7.75 1.33 1.77
N SER A 88 -8.79 0.53 1.55
CA SER A 88 -10.18 0.99 1.69
C SER A 88 -10.51 1.32 3.16
N THR A 89 -9.90 0.59 4.09
CA THR A 89 -10.00 0.89 5.53
C THR A 89 -9.23 2.17 5.87
N LEU A 90 -8.02 2.35 5.34
CA LEU A 90 -7.24 3.57 5.47
C LEU A 90 -8.02 4.80 4.98
N GLU A 91 -8.65 4.72 3.80
CA GLU A 91 -9.50 5.78 3.25
C GLU A 91 -10.69 6.16 4.15
N SER A 92 -11.21 5.19 4.89
CA SER A 92 -12.31 5.40 5.83
C SER A 92 -11.82 5.96 7.17
N ALA A 93 -10.61 5.57 7.58
CA ALA A 93 -10.03 5.89 8.89
C ALA A 93 -9.26 7.21 8.95
N TYR A 94 -8.87 7.82 7.81
CA TYR A 94 -8.16 9.11 7.80
C TYR A 94 -9.10 10.33 7.82
N LYS A 95 -10.40 10.12 7.59
CA LYS A 95 -11.42 11.17 7.70
C LYS A 95 -11.62 11.59 9.14
#